data_AF-A0ABC8S9I5-F1
#
_entry.id   AF-A0ABC8S9I5-F1
#
_cell.length_a   1.000
_cell.length_b   1.000
_cell.length_c   1.000
_cell.angle_alpha   90.00
_cell.angle_beta   90.00
_cell.angle_gamma   90.00
#
_symmetry.space_group_name_H-M   'P 1'
#
loop_
_entity.id
_entity.type
_entity.pdbx_description
1 polymer ?
#
loop_
_entity_poly.entity_id
_entity_poly.type
_entity_poly.pdbx_seq_one_letter_code
_entity_poly.pdbx_strand_id
1 'polypeptide(L)'
;MQAMLTRVNSITGVPYKDDPTIFAWELMNEPRCQSDLSGRAIQEWIVEMTAEVKSYDKNHLLEVGLEGFYGESMPEKKQYNPGYQVGTDFISNNWIPGVDFATIHLYPDQWMPGSNDQAQANFVDRWIQAHILDSKSVLGKPLLVTEFGKSSRSAGYSVGARDSYFGNIYNTIYSCARTSDGPCAGELFWQLMAQGMDNFSDGYEVVLEQSPSSAAIIAQQSHRLSALS
;
A
#
# COMPACT_ATOMS: atom_id res chain seq x y z
N MET A 1 -3.37 -6.93 20.32
CA MET A 1 -3.83 -7.82 19.22
C MET A 1 -4.98 -8.74 19.62
N GLN A 2 -4.81 -9.66 20.59
CA GLN A 2 -5.84 -10.66 20.95
C GLN A 2 -7.27 -10.10 21.06
N ALA A 3 -7.47 -9.01 21.80
CA ALA A 3 -8.79 -8.44 22.06
C ALA A 3 -9.56 -8.07 20.78
N MET A 4 -8.86 -7.63 19.72
CA MET A 4 -9.48 -7.32 18.43
C MET A 4 -9.72 -8.58 17.60
N LEU A 5 -8.72 -9.46 17.49
CA LEU A 5 -8.81 -10.69 16.69
C LEU A 5 -9.96 -11.60 17.19
N THR A 6 -10.12 -11.73 18.50
CA THR A 6 -11.15 -12.59 19.10
C THR A 6 -12.43 -11.84 19.46
N ARG A 7 -12.58 -10.57 19.02
CA ARG A 7 -13.78 -9.78 19.28
C ARG A 7 -14.97 -10.45 18.59
N VAL A 8 -16.04 -10.69 19.34
CA VAL A 8 -17.33 -11.07 18.76
C VAL A 8 -18.06 -9.80 18.32
N ASN A 9 -18.36 -9.70 17.03
CA ASN A 9 -19.17 -8.61 16.49
C ASN A 9 -20.55 -8.64 17.15
N SER A 10 -20.97 -7.55 17.79
CA SER A 10 -22.26 -7.50 18.49
C SER A 10 -23.47 -7.44 17.55
N ILE A 11 -23.25 -7.21 16.25
CA ILE A 11 -24.30 -7.16 15.22
C ILE A 11 -24.45 -8.53 14.56
N THR A 12 -23.35 -9.11 14.06
CA THR A 12 -23.39 -10.40 13.33
C THR A 12 -23.27 -11.61 14.25
N GLY A 13 -22.74 -11.45 15.46
CA GLY A 13 -22.43 -12.53 16.38
C GLY A 13 -21.20 -13.36 15.98
N VAL A 14 -20.50 -12.97 14.92
CA VAL A 14 -19.31 -13.68 14.40
C VAL A 14 -18.04 -13.11 15.04
N PRO A 15 -17.12 -13.95 15.56
CA PRO A 15 -15.78 -13.49 15.94
C PRO A 15 -15.03 -12.92 14.75
N TYR A 16 -14.31 -11.81 14.90
CA TYR A 16 -13.61 -11.14 13.79
C TYR A 16 -12.64 -12.08 13.07
N LYS A 17 -11.88 -12.90 13.81
CA LYS A 17 -11.01 -13.93 13.21
C LYS A 17 -11.72 -15.00 12.35
N ASP A 18 -13.04 -15.10 12.45
CA ASP A 18 -13.88 -16.05 11.70
C ASP A 18 -14.81 -15.33 10.70
N ASP A 19 -14.72 -14.00 10.55
CA ASP A 19 -15.60 -13.20 9.69
C ASP A 19 -14.96 -12.94 8.31
N PRO A 20 -15.42 -13.59 7.24
CA PRO A 20 -14.82 -13.49 5.90
C PRO A 20 -15.01 -12.11 5.25
N THR A 21 -15.73 -11.18 5.89
CA THR A 21 -15.77 -9.78 5.47
C THR A 21 -14.40 -9.11 5.61
N ILE A 22 -13.59 -9.56 6.57
CA ILE A 22 -12.22 -9.06 6.76
C ILE A 22 -11.34 -9.74 5.70
N PHE A 23 -10.63 -8.94 4.90
CA PHE A 23 -9.70 -9.47 3.90
C PHE A 23 -8.35 -9.84 4.53
N ALA A 24 -7.78 -8.91 5.28
CA ALA A 24 -6.47 -9.04 5.88
C ALA A 24 -6.36 -8.23 7.18
N TRP A 25 -5.40 -8.62 8.01
CA TRP A 25 -4.88 -7.78 9.08
C TRP A 25 -3.64 -7.03 8.60
N GLU A 26 -3.47 -5.82 9.10
CA GLU A 26 -2.25 -5.02 8.99
C GLU A 26 -1.60 -4.91 10.36
N LEU A 27 -0.28 -5.13 10.45
CA LEU A 27 0.42 -5.04 11.74
C LEU A 27 0.50 -3.59 12.24
N MET A 28 0.94 -2.66 11.39
CA MET A 28 1.09 -1.25 11.72
C MET A 28 1.16 -0.41 10.45
N ASN A 29 0.38 0.65 10.39
CA ASN A 29 0.48 1.64 9.32
C ASN A 29 1.85 2.34 9.32
N GLU A 30 2.55 2.31 8.19
CA GLU A 30 3.79 3.02 7.90
C GLU A 30 4.86 2.92 9.02
N PRO A 31 5.28 1.70 9.41
CA PRO A 31 6.18 1.56 10.53
C PRO A 31 7.56 2.10 10.12
N ARG A 32 8.15 2.94 10.97
CA ARG A 32 9.50 3.48 10.80
C ARG A 32 10.31 3.29 12.08
N CYS A 33 11.56 2.87 11.95
CA CYS A 33 12.50 2.67 13.06
C CYS A 33 13.74 3.56 12.90
N GLN A 34 13.59 4.87 13.12
CA GLN A 34 14.69 5.83 12.91
C GLN A 34 15.89 5.63 13.85
N SER A 35 15.67 5.00 15.01
CA SER A 35 16.73 4.68 15.96
C SER A 35 17.60 3.50 15.55
N ASP A 36 17.14 2.66 14.61
CA ASP A 36 17.88 1.50 14.11
C ASP A 36 17.71 1.35 12.59
N LEU A 37 18.59 2.02 11.84
CA LEU A 37 18.62 1.94 10.38
C LEU A 37 19.20 0.63 9.85
N SER A 38 19.71 -0.26 10.71
CA SER A 38 20.09 -1.61 10.27
C SER A 38 18.87 -2.46 9.91
N GLY A 39 17.67 -2.06 10.39
CA GLY A 39 16.41 -2.77 10.19
C GLY A 39 16.22 -3.99 11.09
N ARG A 40 17.16 -4.26 12.00
CA ARG A 40 17.09 -5.42 12.88
C ARG A 40 15.94 -5.34 13.87
N ALA A 41 15.78 -4.20 14.54
CA ALA A 41 14.74 -4.03 15.56
C ALA A 41 13.33 -4.22 14.97
N ILE A 42 13.06 -3.63 13.80
CA ILE A 42 11.76 -3.80 13.15
C ILE A 42 11.57 -5.22 12.61
N GLN A 43 12.62 -5.87 12.09
CA GLN A 43 12.56 -7.26 11.64
C GLN A 43 12.19 -8.20 12.78
N GLU A 44 12.84 -8.06 13.95
CA GLU A 44 12.55 -8.86 15.14
C GLU A 44 11.10 -8.64 15.61
N TRP A 45 10.63 -7.38 15.62
CA TRP A 45 9.25 -7.05 15.98
C TRP A 45 8.22 -7.64 15.01
N ILE A 46 8.44 -7.57 13.70
CA ILE A 46 7.51 -8.14 12.70
C ILE A 46 7.47 -9.66 12.86
N VAL A 47 8.61 -10.33 13.06
CA VAL A 47 8.64 -11.79 13.30
C VAL A 47 7.79 -12.18 14.51
N GLU A 48 7.93 -11.46 15.62
CA GLU A 48 7.17 -11.70 16.84
C GLU A 48 5.66 -11.47 16.62
N MET A 49 5.28 -10.31 16.07
CA MET A 49 3.87 -9.93 15.92
C MET A 49 3.16 -10.76 14.85
N THR A 50 3.84 -11.14 13.76
CA THR A 50 3.29 -12.06 12.78
C THR A 50 2.97 -13.42 13.41
N ALA A 51 3.88 -13.97 14.22
CA ALA A 51 3.64 -15.23 14.92
C ALA A 51 2.46 -15.13 15.91
N GLU A 52 2.38 -14.01 16.63
CA GLU A 52 1.30 -13.75 17.58
C GLU A 52 -0.07 -13.64 16.88
N VAL A 53 -0.21 -12.87 15.79
CA VAL A 53 -1.47 -12.79 15.01
C VAL A 53 -1.87 -14.18 14.51
N LYS A 54 -0.94 -14.90 13.86
CA LYS A 54 -1.21 -16.22 13.27
C LYS A 54 -1.49 -17.31 14.32
N SER A 55 -1.14 -17.07 15.59
CA SER A 55 -1.51 -17.96 16.70
C SER A 55 -3.01 -17.88 17.03
N TYR A 56 -3.63 -16.71 16.86
CA TYR A 56 -5.06 -16.48 17.13
C TYR A 56 -5.93 -16.65 15.89
N ASP A 57 -5.44 -16.23 14.73
CA ASP A 57 -6.16 -16.21 13.47
C ASP A 57 -5.34 -16.86 12.36
N LYS A 58 -5.83 -18.00 11.87
CA LYS A 58 -5.23 -18.75 10.76
C LYS A 58 -6.06 -18.65 9.48
N ASN A 59 -7.16 -17.89 9.51
CA ASN A 59 -8.10 -17.76 8.41
C ASN A 59 -7.72 -16.56 7.53
N HIS A 60 -7.43 -15.42 8.15
CA HIS A 60 -7.18 -14.17 7.42
C HIS A 60 -5.74 -14.02 6.94
N LEU A 61 -5.59 -13.28 5.85
CA LEU A 61 -4.30 -12.81 5.37
C LEU A 61 -3.71 -11.80 6.37
N LEU A 62 -2.39 -11.65 6.34
CA LEU A 62 -1.65 -10.71 7.15
C LEU A 62 -0.61 -10.01 6.28
N GLU A 63 -0.56 -8.70 6.36
CA GLU A 63 0.54 -7.91 5.83
C GLU A 63 1.10 -6.99 6.94
N VAL A 64 2.17 -6.24 6.63
CA VAL A 64 2.94 -5.51 7.63
C VAL A 64 2.48 -4.05 7.77
N GLY A 65 2.05 -3.41 6.70
CA GLY A 65 1.71 -2.00 6.55
C GLY A 65 2.89 -1.16 6.03
N LEU A 66 3.76 -1.74 5.21
CA LEU A 66 4.99 -1.07 4.76
C LEU A 66 4.70 -0.02 3.68
N GLU A 67 5.36 1.12 3.81
CA GLU A 67 5.45 2.08 2.71
C GLU A 67 6.26 1.53 1.52
N GLY A 68 7.19 0.60 1.77
CA GLY A 68 8.00 -0.08 0.75
C GLY A 68 9.50 0.23 0.76
N PHE A 69 10.04 0.97 1.74
CA PHE A 69 11.47 1.31 1.74
C PHE A 69 12.39 0.08 1.73
N TYR A 70 13.40 0.09 0.85
CA TYR A 70 14.45 -0.92 0.82
C TYR A 70 15.49 -0.67 1.91
N GLY A 71 15.98 -1.77 2.51
CA GLY A 71 16.94 -1.76 3.60
C GLY A 71 18.29 -2.40 3.25
N GLU A 72 18.88 -3.10 4.21
CA GLU A 72 20.23 -3.65 4.12
C GLU A 72 20.31 -5.09 3.58
N SER A 73 19.18 -5.79 3.42
CA SER A 73 19.15 -7.15 2.86
C SER A 73 19.53 -7.20 1.38
N MET A 74 19.24 -6.14 0.62
CA MET A 74 19.65 -5.92 -0.77
C MET A 74 20.07 -4.46 -0.97
N PRO A 75 21.29 -4.07 -0.51
CA PRO A 75 21.66 -2.66 -0.42
C PRO A 75 21.63 -1.88 -1.74
N GLU A 76 21.85 -2.55 -2.86
CA GLU A 76 21.76 -1.96 -4.21
C GLU A 76 20.34 -1.47 -4.55
N LYS A 77 19.30 -2.01 -3.91
CA LYS A 77 17.90 -1.60 -4.11
C LYS A 77 17.57 -0.27 -3.44
N LYS A 78 18.40 0.18 -2.49
CA LYS A 78 18.24 1.50 -1.84
C LYS A 78 18.26 2.67 -2.83
N GLN A 79 18.78 2.47 -4.04
CA GLN A 79 18.71 3.47 -5.12
C GLN A 79 17.26 3.81 -5.56
N TYR A 80 16.28 2.94 -5.25
CA TYR A 80 14.87 3.18 -5.53
C TYR A 80 14.19 4.01 -4.44
N ASN A 81 14.76 4.10 -3.24
CA ASN A 81 14.25 4.97 -2.18
C ASN A 81 14.34 6.45 -2.58
N PRO A 82 13.53 7.35 -1.98
CA PRO A 82 13.57 8.80 -2.22
C PRO A 82 14.85 9.50 -1.71
N GLY A 83 15.92 8.76 -1.42
CA GLY A 83 17.22 9.29 -0.97
C GLY A 83 17.48 9.16 0.54
N TYR A 84 16.59 8.49 1.27
CA TYR A 84 16.75 8.23 2.71
C TYR A 84 16.26 6.83 3.07
N GLN A 85 16.53 6.43 4.31
CA GLN A 85 16.10 5.17 4.92
C GLN A 85 15.18 5.47 6.10
N VAL A 86 14.31 4.52 6.42
CA VAL A 86 13.37 4.63 7.56
C VAL A 86 13.49 3.48 8.55
N GLY A 87 14.49 2.62 8.40
CA GLY A 87 14.73 1.45 9.25
C GLY A 87 13.86 0.23 8.92
N THR A 88 13.03 0.28 7.87
CA THR A 88 12.38 -0.91 7.28
C THR A 88 13.21 -1.48 6.14
N ASP A 89 12.86 -2.71 5.76
CA ASP A 89 13.44 -3.41 4.63
C ASP A 89 12.36 -4.23 3.91
N PHE A 90 11.88 -3.71 2.78
CA PHE A 90 10.84 -4.33 1.96
C PHE A 90 11.07 -5.82 1.69
N ILE A 91 12.32 -6.24 1.47
CA ILE A 91 12.62 -7.64 1.14
C ILE A 91 12.56 -8.52 2.38
N SER A 92 13.38 -8.24 3.41
CA SER A 92 13.47 -9.13 4.57
C SER A 92 12.21 -9.10 5.44
N ASN A 93 11.53 -7.96 5.53
CA ASN A 93 10.29 -7.83 6.28
C ASN A 93 9.17 -8.65 5.62
N ASN A 94 9.05 -8.59 4.29
CA ASN A 94 8.05 -9.39 3.57
C ASN A 94 8.47 -10.85 3.34
N TRP A 95 9.72 -11.25 3.59
CA TRP A 95 10.12 -12.67 3.51
C TRP A 95 9.65 -13.52 4.68
N ILE A 96 9.15 -12.91 5.75
CA ILE A 96 8.64 -13.63 6.92
C ILE A 96 7.49 -14.55 6.48
N PRO A 97 7.51 -15.86 6.80
CA PRO A 97 6.53 -16.82 6.28
C PRO A 97 5.06 -16.50 6.59
N GLY A 98 4.78 -15.82 7.71
CA GLY A 98 3.40 -15.46 8.08
C GLY A 98 2.91 -14.13 7.50
N VAL A 99 3.73 -13.42 6.71
CA VAL A 99 3.30 -12.28 5.90
C VAL A 99 2.82 -12.83 4.56
N ASP A 100 1.57 -12.61 4.18
CA ASP A 100 0.96 -13.29 3.03
C ASP A 100 1.09 -12.49 1.72
N PHE A 101 1.17 -11.17 1.80
CA PHE A 101 1.39 -10.27 0.66
C PHE A 101 2.16 -9.03 1.07
N ALA A 102 2.74 -8.34 0.08
CA ALA A 102 3.53 -7.14 0.27
C ALA A 102 2.73 -5.89 -0.08
N THR A 103 3.02 -4.80 0.61
CA THR A 103 2.39 -3.49 0.43
C THR A 103 3.42 -2.42 0.10
N ILE A 104 3.00 -1.42 -0.69
CA ILE A 104 3.74 -0.19 -0.94
C ILE A 104 2.81 1.02 -0.94
N HIS A 105 3.33 2.16 -0.49
CA HIS A 105 2.66 3.46 -0.51
C HIS A 105 3.33 4.38 -1.55
N LEU A 106 2.67 5.49 -1.92
CA LEU A 106 3.12 6.41 -2.96
C LEU A 106 2.72 7.87 -2.68
N TYR A 107 3.64 8.62 -2.06
CA TYR A 107 3.49 10.06 -1.79
C TYR A 107 4.70 10.87 -2.29
N PRO A 108 4.96 10.92 -3.61
CA PRO A 108 6.12 11.60 -4.16
C PRO A 108 6.15 13.11 -3.85
N ASP A 109 4.98 13.75 -3.68
CA ASP A 109 4.88 15.15 -3.28
C ASP A 109 5.36 15.40 -1.84
N GLN A 110 5.25 14.41 -0.96
CA GLN A 110 5.78 14.46 0.41
C GLN A 110 7.23 14.00 0.50
N TRP A 111 7.58 12.91 -0.20
CA TRP A 111 8.90 12.27 -0.10
C TRP A 111 9.99 13.01 -0.87
N MET A 112 9.62 13.77 -1.91
CA MET A 112 10.56 14.49 -2.77
C MET A 112 10.26 15.99 -2.80
N PRO A 113 10.38 16.70 -1.65
CA PRO A 113 10.09 18.13 -1.59
C PRO A 113 10.99 18.91 -2.55
N GLY A 114 10.38 19.80 -3.34
CA GLY A 114 11.09 20.63 -4.33
C GLY A 114 11.38 19.97 -5.68
N SER A 115 11.03 18.69 -5.85
CA SER A 115 11.04 18.05 -7.18
C SER A 115 9.90 18.56 -8.07
N ASN A 116 10.11 18.55 -9.38
CA ASN A 116 9.06 18.88 -10.35
C ASN A 116 8.20 17.65 -10.70
N ASP A 117 7.05 17.88 -11.36
CA ASP A 117 6.11 16.81 -11.71
C ASP A 117 6.74 15.67 -12.53
N GLN A 118 7.69 15.97 -13.43
CA GLN A 118 8.36 14.95 -14.23
C GLN A 118 9.26 14.05 -13.38
N ALA A 119 9.99 14.63 -12.43
CA ALA A 119 10.83 13.87 -11.51
C ALA A 119 9.99 12.97 -10.59
N GLN A 120 8.84 13.48 -10.10
CA GLN A 120 7.89 12.71 -9.31
C GLN A 120 7.28 11.55 -10.11
N ALA A 121 6.85 11.80 -11.36
CA ALA A 121 6.32 10.76 -12.24
C ALA A 121 7.36 9.67 -12.53
N ASN A 122 8.61 10.06 -12.81
CA ASN A 122 9.72 9.12 -13.02
C ASN A 122 10.08 8.33 -11.74
N PHE A 123 9.88 8.91 -10.56
CA PHE A 123 10.05 8.20 -9.30
C PHE A 123 8.94 7.16 -9.11
N VAL A 124 7.69 7.53 -9.30
CA VAL A 124 6.52 6.64 -9.15
C VAL A 124 6.65 5.42 -10.06
N ASP A 125 7.01 5.61 -11.33
CA ASP A 125 7.22 4.50 -12.26
C ASP A 125 8.34 3.56 -11.77
N ARG A 126 9.53 4.11 -11.46
CA ARG A 126 10.66 3.30 -10.96
C ARG A 126 10.34 2.58 -9.66
N TRP A 127 9.61 3.24 -8.75
CA TRP A 127 9.18 2.68 -7.47
C TRP A 127 8.27 1.49 -7.68
N ILE A 128 7.18 1.66 -8.44
CA ILE A 128 6.22 0.56 -8.69
C ILE A 128 6.92 -0.59 -9.42
N GLN A 129 7.70 -0.32 -10.47
CA GLN A 129 8.37 -1.38 -11.24
C GLN A 129 9.39 -2.18 -10.42
N ALA A 130 10.16 -1.53 -9.54
CA ALA A 130 11.11 -2.23 -8.67
C ALA A 130 10.40 -3.19 -7.71
N HIS A 131 9.32 -2.73 -7.07
CA HIS A 131 8.53 -3.54 -6.14
C HIS A 131 7.78 -4.67 -6.84
N ILE A 132 7.24 -4.44 -8.05
CA ILE A 132 6.67 -5.50 -8.87
C ILE A 132 7.71 -6.59 -9.13
N LEU A 133 8.91 -6.20 -9.56
CA LEU A 133 9.98 -7.16 -9.86
C LEU A 133 10.35 -7.99 -8.62
N ASP A 134 10.48 -7.35 -7.47
CA ASP A 134 10.91 -8.03 -6.25
C ASP A 134 9.79 -8.88 -5.62
N SER A 135 8.55 -8.41 -5.64
CA SER A 135 7.40 -9.23 -5.25
C SER A 135 7.28 -10.49 -6.08
N LYS A 136 7.53 -10.40 -7.39
CA LYS A 136 7.53 -11.56 -8.30
C LYS A 136 8.72 -12.49 -8.09
N SER A 137 9.94 -11.95 -8.18
CA SER A 137 11.15 -12.75 -8.38
C SER A 137 11.92 -13.06 -7.10
N VAL A 138 11.71 -12.28 -6.04
CA VAL A 138 12.42 -12.42 -4.77
C VAL A 138 11.48 -12.95 -3.69
N LEU A 139 10.31 -12.34 -3.53
CA LEU A 139 9.35 -12.70 -2.49
C LEU A 139 8.45 -13.87 -2.90
N GLY A 140 8.04 -13.92 -4.17
CA GLY A 140 7.00 -14.84 -4.64
C GLY A 140 5.64 -14.57 -3.98
N LYS A 141 5.35 -13.30 -3.67
CA LYS A 141 4.14 -12.86 -2.95
C LYS A 141 3.38 -11.79 -3.76
N PRO A 142 2.05 -11.71 -3.61
CA PRO A 142 1.29 -10.62 -4.23
C PRO A 142 1.76 -9.24 -3.75
N LEU A 143 1.59 -8.24 -4.60
CA LEU A 143 1.86 -6.83 -4.31
C LEU A 143 0.56 -6.03 -4.38
N LEU A 144 0.27 -5.26 -3.35
CA LEU A 144 -0.79 -4.25 -3.34
C LEU A 144 -0.17 -2.86 -3.18
N VAL A 145 -0.69 -1.88 -3.94
CA VAL A 145 -0.41 -0.46 -3.69
C VAL A 145 -1.49 0.05 -2.73
N THR A 146 -1.22 0.05 -1.43
CA THR A 146 -2.27 0.28 -0.41
C THR A 146 -2.50 1.74 -0.09
N GLU A 147 -1.61 2.63 -0.50
CA GLU A 147 -1.85 4.07 -0.46
C GLU A 147 -1.20 4.79 -1.63
N PHE A 148 -1.98 5.68 -2.25
CA PHE A 148 -1.47 6.69 -3.19
C PHE A 148 -2.47 7.83 -3.31
N GLY A 149 -2.00 9.05 -3.57
CA GLY A 149 -2.88 10.19 -3.74
C GLY A 149 -2.23 11.39 -4.43
N LYS A 150 -3.06 12.34 -4.89
CA LYS A 150 -2.61 13.65 -5.37
C LYS A 150 -3.29 14.74 -4.55
N SER A 151 -2.50 15.45 -3.75
CA SER A 151 -3.02 16.45 -2.81
C SER A 151 -3.53 17.70 -3.51
N SER A 152 -4.68 18.21 -3.07
CA SER A 152 -5.21 19.52 -3.42
C SER A 152 -4.35 20.68 -2.93
N ARG A 153 -3.44 20.39 -1.97
CA ARG A 153 -2.47 21.34 -1.43
C ARG A 153 -1.20 21.44 -2.27
N SER A 154 -0.98 20.53 -3.23
CA SER A 154 0.18 20.59 -4.13
C SER A 154 0.05 21.77 -5.10
N ALA A 155 1.17 22.43 -5.40
CA ALA A 155 1.21 23.47 -6.42
C ALA A 155 0.76 22.93 -7.78
N GLY A 156 -0.07 23.69 -8.50
CA GLY A 156 -0.58 23.27 -9.81
C GLY A 156 -1.67 22.19 -9.75
N TYR A 157 -2.23 21.91 -8.58
CA TYR A 157 -3.31 20.95 -8.45
C TYR A 157 -4.52 21.30 -9.35
N SER A 158 -5.06 20.25 -9.96
CA SER A 158 -6.39 20.23 -10.54
C SER A 158 -6.94 18.80 -10.42
N VAL A 159 -8.26 18.65 -10.49
CA VAL A 159 -8.88 17.31 -10.57
C VAL A 159 -8.32 16.53 -11.75
N GLY A 160 -8.08 17.18 -12.90
CA GLY A 160 -7.44 16.53 -14.06
C GLY A 160 -6.01 16.01 -13.79
N ALA A 161 -5.24 16.68 -12.93
CA ALA A 161 -3.93 16.20 -12.50
C ALA A 161 -4.03 14.97 -11.58
N ARG A 162 -5.00 14.95 -10.66
CA ARG A 162 -5.31 13.76 -9.83
C ARG A 162 -5.76 12.59 -10.71
N ASP A 163 -6.69 12.85 -11.62
CA ASP A 163 -7.24 11.86 -12.55
C ASP A 163 -6.15 11.23 -13.43
N SER A 164 -5.23 12.05 -13.94
CA SER A 164 -4.08 11.56 -14.72
C SER A 164 -3.13 10.73 -13.85
N TYR A 165 -2.87 11.14 -12.61
CA TYR A 165 -2.04 10.38 -11.68
C TYR A 165 -2.64 9.02 -11.33
N PHE A 166 -3.95 8.98 -11.01
CA PHE A 166 -4.69 7.74 -10.72
C PHE A 166 -4.69 6.83 -11.94
N GLY A 167 -5.01 7.37 -13.12
CA GLY A 167 -5.03 6.62 -14.37
C GLY A 167 -3.68 5.96 -14.69
N ASN A 168 -2.55 6.63 -14.42
CA ASN A 168 -1.22 6.06 -14.65
C ASN A 168 -0.93 4.87 -13.72
N ILE A 169 -1.25 4.98 -12.43
CA ILE A 169 -1.08 3.89 -11.45
C ILE A 169 -2.00 2.72 -11.83
N TYR A 170 -3.29 2.98 -12.06
CA TYR A 170 -4.27 1.97 -12.49
C TYR A 170 -3.85 1.23 -13.77
N ASN A 171 -3.33 1.94 -14.77
CA ASN A 171 -2.83 1.31 -15.99
C ASN A 171 -1.62 0.42 -15.75
N THR A 172 -0.73 0.81 -14.84
CA THR A 172 0.45 0.04 -14.45
C THR A 172 0.03 -1.24 -13.73
N ILE A 173 -0.85 -1.12 -12.73
CA ILE A 173 -1.33 -2.25 -11.93
C ILE A 173 -2.16 -3.22 -12.78
N TYR A 174 -3.09 -2.72 -13.61
CA TYR A 174 -3.82 -3.56 -14.55
C TYR A 174 -2.88 -4.30 -15.52
N SER A 175 -1.85 -3.63 -16.04
CA SER A 175 -0.89 -4.26 -16.96
C SER A 175 -0.04 -5.34 -16.30
N CYS A 176 0.30 -5.15 -15.04
CA CYS A 176 0.93 -6.16 -14.21
C CYS A 176 -0.01 -7.34 -13.95
N ALA A 177 -1.22 -7.08 -13.41
CA ALA A 177 -2.21 -8.09 -13.04
C ALA A 177 -2.68 -8.96 -14.22
N ARG A 178 -2.80 -8.39 -15.43
CA ARG A 178 -3.19 -9.16 -16.64
C ARG A 178 -2.09 -10.09 -17.16
N THR A 179 -0.87 -9.96 -16.67
CA THR A 179 0.25 -10.81 -17.10
C THR A 179 0.21 -12.10 -16.27
N SER A 180 0.31 -13.27 -16.91
CA SER A 180 0.08 -14.58 -16.28
C SER A 180 0.90 -14.85 -15.01
N ASP A 181 2.02 -14.16 -14.82
CA ASP A 181 2.92 -14.27 -13.68
C ASP A 181 3.19 -12.91 -13.01
N GLY A 182 2.29 -11.94 -13.22
CA GLY A 182 2.34 -10.63 -12.60
C GLY A 182 1.89 -10.69 -11.14
N PRO A 183 2.63 -10.09 -10.18
CA PRO A 183 2.30 -10.20 -8.76
C PRO A 183 1.26 -9.19 -8.29
N CYS A 184 0.84 -8.23 -9.12
CA CYS A 184 -0.04 -7.16 -8.66
C CYS A 184 -1.45 -7.67 -8.43
N ALA A 185 -1.95 -7.47 -7.21
CA ALA A 185 -3.25 -7.96 -6.78
C ALA A 185 -4.25 -6.83 -6.44
N GLY A 186 -3.83 -5.56 -6.51
CA GLY A 186 -4.74 -4.43 -6.43
C GLY A 186 -4.10 -3.15 -5.93
N GLU A 187 -4.94 -2.14 -5.75
CA GLU A 187 -4.54 -0.81 -5.34
C GLU A 187 -5.68 -0.08 -4.60
N LEU A 188 -5.29 0.75 -3.63
CA LEU A 188 -6.18 1.53 -2.77
C LEU A 188 -5.68 2.97 -2.75
N PHE A 189 -6.54 3.92 -3.16
CA PHE A 189 -6.18 5.34 -3.11
C PHE A 189 -6.44 5.90 -1.72
N TRP A 190 -5.63 6.87 -1.33
CA TRP A 190 -5.85 7.68 -0.13
C TRP A 190 -6.45 9.03 -0.54
N GLN A 191 -7.61 9.47 -0.03
CA GLN A 191 -8.58 8.68 0.74
C GLN A 191 -10.01 8.99 0.32
N LEU A 192 -10.92 8.04 0.53
CA LEU A 192 -12.35 8.25 0.32
C LEU A 192 -12.95 9.03 1.49
N MET A 193 -13.74 10.05 1.20
CA MET A 193 -14.53 10.77 2.20
C MET A 193 -15.99 10.90 1.78
N ALA A 194 -16.89 10.96 2.77
CA ALA A 194 -18.29 11.26 2.55
C ALA A 194 -18.55 12.78 2.59
N GLN A 195 -19.67 13.21 2.00
CA GLN A 195 -20.11 14.60 2.06
C GLN A 195 -20.27 15.09 3.52
N GLY A 196 -19.89 16.35 3.78
CA GLY A 196 -20.02 16.98 5.10
C GLY A 196 -18.92 16.60 6.10
N MET A 197 -17.86 15.93 5.65
CA MET A 197 -16.70 15.57 6.46
C MET A 197 -15.52 16.53 6.30
N ASP A 198 -15.71 17.74 5.76
CA ASP A 198 -14.63 18.66 5.36
C ASP A 198 -13.59 18.94 6.46
N ASN A 199 -13.96 18.82 7.73
CA ASN A 199 -13.06 18.98 8.88
C ASN A 199 -11.99 17.88 9.01
N PHE A 200 -12.12 16.78 8.27
CA PHE A 200 -11.16 15.67 8.22
C PHE A 200 -10.23 15.74 7.01
N SER A 201 -10.43 16.72 6.11
CA SER A 201 -9.67 16.83 4.86
C SER A 201 -8.18 17.10 5.11
N ASP A 202 -7.33 16.24 4.57
CA ASP A 202 -5.87 16.37 4.57
C ASP A 202 -5.32 16.86 3.21
N GLY A 203 -6.19 17.07 2.23
CA GLY A 203 -5.89 17.47 0.86
C GLY A 203 -5.95 16.30 -0.13
N TYR A 204 -5.95 15.05 0.32
CA TYR A 204 -6.01 13.88 -0.56
C TYR A 204 -7.43 13.36 -0.77
N GLU A 205 -8.41 13.91 -0.05
CA GLU A 205 -9.78 13.44 -0.08
C GLU A 205 -10.39 13.39 -1.49
N VAL A 206 -11.08 12.28 -1.77
CA VAL A 206 -11.99 12.13 -2.90
C VAL A 206 -13.39 11.93 -2.33
N VAL A 207 -14.24 12.94 -2.51
CA VAL A 207 -15.69 12.81 -2.28
C VAL A 207 -16.31 12.44 -3.62
N LEU A 208 -16.76 11.18 -3.77
CA LEU A 208 -17.16 10.61 -5.07
C LEU A 208 -18.29 11.41 -5.74
N GLU A 209 -19.27 11.85 -4.97
CA GLU A 209 -20.40 12.64 -5.45
C GLU A 209 -20.00 14.03 -5.96
N GLN A 210 -18.85 14.53 -5.53
CA GLN A 210 -18.30 15.84 -5.91
C GLN A 210 -17.14 15.72 -6.90
N SER A 211 -16.67 14.51 -7.18
CA SER A 211 -15.51 14.22 -8.04
C SER A 211 -15.90 13.20 -9.14
N PRO A 212 -16.87 13.51 -10.01
CA PRO A 212 -17.42 12.53 -10.95
C PRO A 212 -16.40 11.99 -11.95
N SER A 213 -15.38 12.77 -12.33
CA SER A 213 -14.30 12.28 -13.20
C SER A 213 -13.38 11.28 -12.50
N SER A 214 -12.97 11.56 -11.26
CA SER A 214 -12.20 10.62 -10.44
C SER A 214 -13.00 9.35 -10.15
N ALA A 215 -14.29 9.48 -9.81
CA ALA A 215 -15.20 8.35 -9.60
C ALA A 215 -15.32 7.46 -10.84
N ALA A 216 -15.40 8.05 -12.03
CA ALA A 216 -15.44 7.31 -13.29
C ALA A 216 -14.15 6.51 -13.55
N ILE A 217 -12.98 7.09 -13.27
CA ILE A 217 -11.68 6.41 -13.44
C ILE A 217 -11.54 5.25 -12.45
N ILE A 218 -11.96 5.44 -11.19
CA ILE A 218 -12.00 4.38 -10.18
C ILE A 218 -12.92 3.24 -10.65
N ALA A 219 -14.15 3.56 -11.07
CA ALA A 219 -15.11 2.55 -11.54
C ALA A 219 -14.59 1.80 -12.78
N GLN A 220 -13.96 2.51 -13.72
CA GLN A 220 -13.37 1.90 -14.91
C GLN A 220 -12.27 0.91 -14.54
N GLN A 221 -11.42 1.24 -13.57
CA GLN A 221 -10.37 0.34 -13.12
C GLN A 221 -10.95 -0.93 -12.48
N SER A 222 -11.96 -0.80 -11.62
CA SER A 222 -12.66 -1.94 -11.02
C SER A 222 -13.26 -2.86 -12.09
N HIS A 223 -13.90 -2.32 -13.13
CA HIS A 223 -14.43 -3.10 -14.24
C HIS A 223 -13.36 -3.82 -15.07
N ARG A 224 -12.18 -3.20 -15.23
CA ARG A 224 -11.07 -3.83 -15.95
C ARG A 224 -10.50 -5.00 -15.16
N LEU A 225 -10.26 -4.82 -13.85
CA LEU A 225 -9.74 -5.87 -12.99
C LEU A 225 -10.74 -7.03 -12.84
N SER A 226 -12.06 -6.76 -12.78
CA SER A 226 -13.08 -7.83 -12.69
C SER A 226 -13.16 -8.72 -13.93
N ALA A 227 -12.57 -8.31 -15.05
CA ALA A 227 -12.52 -9.08 -16.29
C ALA A 227 -11.24 -9.95 -16.41
N LEU A 228 -10.32 -9.86 -15.45
CA LEU A 228 -9.14 -10.73 -15.37
C LEU A 228 -9.53 -12.08 -14.77
N SER A 229 -8.81 -13.14 -15.16
CA SER A 229 -9.02 -14.53 -14.77
C SER A 229 -8.02 -15.00 -13.73
#